data_AF-N6XUM4-F1
#
_entry.id   AF-N6XUM4-F1
#
_cell.length_a   1.000
_cell.length_b   1.000
_cell.length_c   1.000
_cell.angle_alpha   90.00
_cell.angle_beta   90.00
_cell.angle_gamma   90.00
#
_symmetry.space_group_name_H-M   'P 1'
#
loop_
_entity.id
_entity.type
_entity.pdbx_description
1 polymer ?
#
loop_
_entity_poly.entity_id
_entity_poly.type
_entity_poly.pdbx_seq_one_letter_code
_entity_poly.pdbx_strand_id
1 'polypeptide(L)'
;MSFSELAVTATHAVDLAWAAGGPAERERHWLRIHGDAALAAWLAGLQPTHLHFGSEFCEHLLPAERVLREALRRVEEAGLRFVLLTPVASPDVLARLHGLLPMLPAGTEVVANDWGVAHELHTRFPALLPVAGRVLCRMTKDPRLHPGWAGRCGHGLAAPTMRALFERLGILRLELDMPVFADDGALEGLPLPAGVHLPCVYVAKGRMCRAGGLSMKGPERFAVGRRCRKECLRLAAEASRPGRDDACRTTQLGNTLFSRHSDAMAQALRRAADAGRIARLVVAGEPL
;
A
#
# COMPACT_ATOMS: atom_id res chain seq x y z
N MET A 1 -22.39 12.26 7.30
CA MET A 1 -21.95 11.06 6.55
C MET A 1 -20.67 11.45 5.82
N SER A 2 -19.52 11.10 6.40
CA SER A 2 -18.19 11.45 5.87
C SER A 2 -17.85 10.45 4.76
N PHE A 3 -17.79 10.91 3.51
CA PHE A 3 -17.48 10.06 2.36
C PHE A 3 -15.99 9.65 2.41
N SER A 4 -15.67 8.52 3.07
CA SER A 4 -14.35 7.91 2.96
C SER A 4 -14.31 6.99 1.73
N GLU A 5 -13.43 7.27 0.77
CA GLU A 5 -13.16 6.32 -0.31
C GLU A 5 -12.58 5.02 0.27
N LEU A 6 -12.99 3.87 -0.24
CA LEU A 6 -12.39 2.58 0.10
C LEU A 6 -11.65 2.02 -1.11
N ALA A 7 -10.33 1.88 -0.98
CA ALA A 7 -9.48 1.17 -1.93
C ALA A 7 -9.14 -0.21 -1.41
N VAL A 8 -9.07 -1.17 -2.34
CA VAL A 8 -8.67 -2.54 -2.09
C VAL A 8 -7.38 -2.80 -2.86
N THR A 9 -6.34 -3.30 -2.20
CA THR A 9 -5.06 -3.59 -2.87
C THR A 9 -5.01 -5.01 -3.39
N ALA A 10 -4.38 -5.22 -4.54
CA ALA A 10 -4.05 -6.55 -5.03
C ALA A 10 -2.84 -6.57 -5.95
N THR A 11 -2.12 -7.68 -5.90
CA THR A 11 -0.92 -7.93 -6.69
C THR A 11 -1.18 -8.80 -7.93
N HIS A 12 -2.28 -9.57 -7.93
CA HIS A 12 -2.67 -10.44 -9.03
C HIS A 12 -4.21 -10.50 -9.17
N ALA A 13 -4.70 -11.30 -10.12
CA ALA A 13 -6.12 -11.33 -10.52
C ALA A 13 -7.06 -11.41 -9.32
N VAL A 14 -7.88 -10.38 -9.13
CA VAL A 14 -8.86 -10.29 -8.03
C VAL A 14 -10.22 -10.72 -8.53
N ASP A 15 -10.88 -11.54 -7.72
CA ASP A 15 -12.33 -11.68 -7.79
C ASP A 15 -12.96 -10.47 -7.09
N LEU A 16 -13.63 -9.62 -7.86
CA LEU A 16 -14.29 -8.40 -7.38
C LEU A 16 -15.79 -8.59 -7.19
N ALA A 17 -16.34 -9.79 -7.39
CA ALA A 17 -17.79 -10.02 -7.30
C ALA A 17 -18.36 -9.62 -5.93
N TRP A 18 -17.64 -9.94 -4.86
CA TRP A 18 -18.01 -9.58 -3.49
C TRP A 18 -18.09 -8.08 -3.25
N ALA A 19 -17.40 -7.26 -4.05
CA ALA A 19 -17.35 -5.82 -3.85
C ALA A 19 -18.73 -5.18 -4.05
N ALA A 20 -19.51 -5.65 -5.02
CA ALA A 20 -20.89 -5.21 -5.27
C ALA A 20 -21.91 -5.91 -4.35
N GLY A 21 -21.49 -6.94 -3.62
CA GLY A 21 -22.33 -7.68 -2.67
C GLY A 21 -22.76 -6.83 -1.48
N GLY A 22 -23.82 -7.25 -0.78
CA GLY A 22 -24.32 -6.56 0.42
C GLY A 22 -23.36 -6.64 1.62
N PRO A 23 -23.63 -5.90 2.72
CA PRO A 23 -22.73 -5.84 3.88
C PRO A 23 -22.31 -7.21 4.44
N ALA A 24 -23.23 -8.18 4.53
CA ALA A 24 -22.92 -9.52 5.03
C ALA A 24 -21.93 -10.29 4.14
N GLU A 25 -21.95 -10.08 2.83
CA GLU A 25 -21.00 -10.71 1.91
C GLU A 25 -19.61 -10.09 2.04
N ARG A 26 -19.55 -8.76 2.13
CA ARG A 26 -18.31 -8.04 2.37
C ARG A 26 -17.70 -8.38 3.73
N GLU A 27 -18.52 -8.51 4.77
CA GLU A 27 -18.07 -8.93 6.10
C GLU A 27 -17.40 -10.32 6.05
N ARG A 28 -18.05 -11.30 5.39
CA ARG A 28 -17.45 -12.63 5.19
C ARG A 28 -16.14 -12.56 4.40
N HIS A 29 -16.08 -11.71 3.38
CA HIS A 29 -14.85 -11.50 2.62
C HIS A 29 -13.74 -10.96 3.52
N TRP A 30 -13.97 -9.87 4.26
CA TRP A 30 -12.97 -9.26 5.13
C TRP A 30 -12.54 -10.15 6.28
N LEU A 31 -13.48 -10.88 6.89
CA LEU A 31 -13.18 -11.84 7.94
C LEU A 31 -12.25 -12.95 7.42
N ARG A 32 -12.49 -13.46 6.22
CA ARG A 32 -11.64 -14.48 5.58
C ARG A 32 -10.23 -13.95 5.30
N ILE A 33 -10.09 -12.70 4.85
CA ILE A 33 -8.78 -12.12 4.51
C ILE A 33 -7.96 -11.75 5.75
N HIS A 34 -8.59 -11.16 6.77
CA HIS A 34 -7.87 -10.58 7.90
C HIS A 34 -7.98 -11.36 9.21
N GLY A 35 -8.93 -12.30 9.32
CA GLY A 35 -9.19 -13.06 10.54
C GLY A 35 -9.64 -12.20 11.73
N ASP A 36 -10.25 -11.04 11.47
CA ASP A 36 -10.59 -10.04 12.49
C ASP A 36 -12.02 -9.55 12.29
N ALA A 37 -12.90 -9.97 13.22
CA ALA A 37 -14.32 -9.70 13.16
C ALA A 37 -14.64 -8.20 13.35
N ALA A 38 -13.90 -7.49 14.20
CA ALA A 38 -14.16 -6.08 14.46
C ALA A 38 -13.73 -5.20 13.27
N LEU A 39 -12.66 -5.58 12.58
CA LEU A 39 -12.28 -4.96 11.31
C LEU A 39 -13.29 -5.31 10.21
N ALA A 40 -13.67 -6.58 10.09
CA ALA A 40 -14.60 -7.04 9.07
C ALA A 40 -15.97 -6.36 9.16
N ALA A 41 -16.55 -6.28 10.37
CA ALA A 41 -17.83 -5.63 10.61
C ALA A 41 -17.79 -4.12 10.27
N TRP A 42 -16.67 -3.45 10.57
CA TRP A 42 -16.50 -2.04 10.24
C TRP A 42 -16.39 -1.81 8.73
N LEU A 43 -15.57 -2.61 8.04
CA LEU A 43 -15.40 -2.50 6.58
C LEU A 43 -16.63 -2.98 5.80
N ALA A 44 -17.47 -3.85 6.37
CA ALA A 44 -18.70 -4.34 5.75
C ALA A 44 -19.68 -3.22 5.39
N GLY A 45 -19.72 -2.16 6.19
CA GLY A 45 -20.55 -0.97 5.95
C GLY A 45 -20.08 -0.10 4.78
N LEU A 46 -18.85 -0.33 4.28
CA LEU A 46 -18.24 0.49 3.25
C LEU A 46 -18.27 -0.19 1.88
N GLN A 47 -18.51 0.61 0.85
CA GLN A 47 -18.51 0.15 -0.54
C GLN A 47 -17.11 0.36 -1.13
N PRO A 48 -16.44 -0.67 -1.66
CA PRO A 48 -15.20 -0.49 -2.42
C PRO A 48 -15.42 0.46 -3.60
N THR A 49 -14.46 1.35 -3.82
CA THR A 49 -14.49 2.40 -4.87
C THR A 49 -13.28 2.33 -5.79
N HIS A 50 -12.16 1.79 -5.32
CA HIS A 50 -10.91 1.71 -6.07
C HIS A 50 -10.28 0.32 -5.96
N LEU A 51 -9.64 -0.12 -7.05
CA LEU A 51 -8.67 -1.22 -7.04
C LEU A 51 -7.26 -0.64 -7.16
N HIS A 52 -6.45 -0.85 -6.15
CA HIS A 52 -5.02 -0.57 -6.15
C HIS A 52 -4.26 -1.79 -6.64
N PHE A 53 -3.79 -1.76 -7.88
CA PHE A 53 -3.27 -2.93 -8.55
C PHE A 53 -1.75 -2.87 -8.77
N GLY A 54 -1.05 -3.95 -8.42
CA GLY A 54 0.40 -4.08 -8.58
C GLY A 54 1.10 -4.22 -7.23
N SER A 55 2.34 -3.72 -7.14
CA SER A 55 3.13 -3.78 -5.90
C SER A 55 3.86 -2.48 -5.67
N GLU A 56 3.75 -1.98 -4.44
CA GLU A 56 4.49 -0.81 -3.95
C GLU A 56 5.97 -1.12 -3.65
N PHE A 57 6.35 -2.41 -3.64
CA PHE A 57 7.63 -2.84 -3.07
C PHE A 57 8.50 -3.66 -4.00
N CYS A 58 7.91 -4.52 -4.84
CA CYS A 58 8.65 -5.53 -5.60
C CYS A 58 8.58 -5.30 -7.12
N GLU A 59 9.73 -5.08 -7.76
CA GLU A 59 9.85 -4.91 -9.21
C GLU A 59 9.37 -6.13 -10.01
N HIS A 60 9.52 -7.34 -9.47
CA HIS A 60 9.05 -8.57 -10.12
C HIS A 60 7.53 -8.75 -10.07
N LEU A 61 6.85 -8.01 -9.20
CA LEU A 61 5.38 -8.00 -9.09
C LEU A 61 4.74 -6.84 -9.87
N LEU A 62 5.53 -5.99 -10.53
CA LEU A 62 5.00 -5.08 -11.54
C LEU A 62 4.30 -5.91 -12.63
N PRO A 63 3.04 -5.58 -13.02
CA PRO A 63 2.28 -6.42 -13.93
C PRO A 63 2.89 -6.48 -15.32
N ALA A 64 2.61 -7.57 -16.04
CA ALA A 64 2.83 -7.59 -17.49
C ALA A 64 1.66 -6.90 -18.19
N GLU A 65 1.86 -6.40 -19.41
CA GLU A 65 0.82 -5.68 -20.17
C GLU A 65 -0.50 -6.47 -20.27
N ARG A 66 -0.42 -7.77 -20.59
CA ARG A 66 -1.61 -8.64 -20.65
C ARG A 66 -2.39 -8.67 -19.34
N VAL A 67 -1.67 -8.71 -18.21
CA VAL A 67 -2.29 -8.73 -16.87
C VAL A 67 -2.89 -7.36 -16.55
N LEU A 68 -2.24 -6.27 -16.94
CA LEU A 68 -2.78 -4.92 -16.78
C LEU A 68 -4.07 -4.72 -17.58
N ARG A 69 -4.13 -5.15 -18.85
CA ARG A 69 -5.35 -5.07 -19.68
C ARG A 69 -6.53 -5.81 -19.05
N GLU A 70 -6.27 -7.01 -18.56
CA GLU A 70 -7.30 -7.81 -17.89
C GLU A 70 -7.77 -7.16 -16.58
N ALA A 71 -6.85 -6.58 -15.81
CA ALA A 71 -7.20 -5.87 -14.59
C ALA A 71 -8.06 -4.62 -14.87
N LEU A 72 -7.70 -3.83 -15.90
CA LEU A 72 -8.48 -2.67 -16.34
C LEU A 72 -9.92 -3.08 -16.73
N ARG A 73 -10.06 -4.13 -17.55
CA ARG A 73 -11.38 -4.66 -17.96
C ARG A 73 -12.23 -5.07 -16.75
N ARG A 74 -11.66 -5.83 -15.81
CA ARG A 74 -12.38 -6.28 -14.61
C ARG A 74 -12.81 -5.13 -13.70
N VAL A 75 -11.98 -4.11 -13.59
CA VAL A 75 -12.27 -2.91 -12.78
C VAL A 75 -13.40 -2.10 -13.40
N GLU A 76 -13.39 -1.95 -14.72
CA GLU A 76 -14.49 -1.33 -15.48
C GLU A 76 -15.80 -2.12 -15.30
N GLU A 77 -15.77 -3.45 -15.44
CA GLU A 77 -16.93 -4.33 -15.22
C GLU A 77 -17.48 -4.24 -13.79
N ALA A 78 -16.60 -4.03 -12.81
CA ALA A 78 -16.98 -3.86 -11.40
C ALA A 78 -17.39 -2.42 -11.04
N GLY A 79 -17.32 -1.46 -11.98
CA GLY A 79 -17.61 -0.05 -11.73
C GLY A 79 -16.65 0.62 -10.74
N LEU A 80 -15.44 0.08 -10.58
CA LEU A 80 -14.41 0.60 -9.68
C LEU A 80 -13.46 1.53 -10.44
N ARG A 81 -12.72 2.36 -9.71
CA ARG A 81 -11.61 3.14 -10.27
C ARG A 81 -10.30 2.36 -10.18
N PHE A 82 -9.53 2.38 -11.27
CA PHE A 82 -8.22 1.74 -11.30
C PHE A 82 -7.14 2.66 -10.74
N VAL A 83 -6.21 2.10 -9.97
CA VAL A 83 -5.00 2.78 -9.49
C VAL A 83 -3.80 1.85 -9.70
N LEU A 84 -2.75 2.33 -10.37
CA LEU A 84 -1.53 1.55 -10.56
C LEU A 84 -0.56 1.76 -9.40
N LEU A 85 -0.13 0.68 -8.75
CA LEU A 85 0.93 0.70 -7.75
C LEU A 85 2.29 0.51 -8.43
N THR A 86 3.22 1.43 -8.18
CA THR A 86 4.60 1.32 -8.68
C THR A 86 5.57 1.03 -7.53
N PRO A 87 6.59 0.17 -7.72
CA PRO A 87 7.61 -0.05 -6.72
C PRO A 87 8.74 0.97 -6.82
N VAL A 88 9.70 0.91 -5.88
CA VAL A 88 10.98 1.62 -6.03
C VAL A 88 11.63 1.22 -7.36
N ALA A 89 11.88 2.19 -8.24
CA ALA A 89 12.22 1.92 -9.62
C ALA A 89 13.74 1.83 -9.84
N SER A 90 14.18 0.76 -10.50
CA SER A 90 15.46 0.72 -11.21
C SER A 90 15.28 1.25 -12.65
N PRO A 91 16.36 1.48 -13.42
CA PRO A 91 16.24 1.79 -14.85
C PRO A 91 15.37 0.80 -15.61
N ASP A 92 15.49 -0.51 -15.32
CA ASP A 92 14.65 -1.54 -15.94
C ASP A 92 13.17 -1.42 -15.56
N VAL A 93 12.87 -1.03 -14.30
CA VAL A 93 11.50 -0.76 -13.88
C VAL A 93 10.94 0.45 -14.61
N LEU A 94 11.70 1.54 -14.77
CA LEU A 94 11.27 2.71 -15.52
C LEU A 94 10.98 2.35 -16.98
N ALA A 95 11.87 1.59 -17.64
CA ALA A 95 11.65 1.12 -19.00
C ALA A 95 10.37 0.28 -19.14
N ARG A 96 10.09 -0.60 -18.17
CA ARG A 96 8.83 -1.36 -18.13
C ARG A 96 7.62 -0.46 -17.90
N LEU A 97 7.73 0.54 -17.02
CA LEU A 97 6.66 1.52 -16.79
C LEU A 97 6.36 2.34 -18.03
N HIS A 98 7.35 2.66 -18.88
CA HIS A 98 7.12 3.33 -20.16
C HIS A 98 6.23 2.52 -21.12
N GLY A 99 6.19 1.19 -21.00
CA GLY A 99 5.22 0.36 -21.72
C GLY A 99 3.83 0.31 -21.06
N LEU A 100 3.77 0.36 -19.72
CA LEU A 100 2.52 0.23 -18.96
C LEU A 100 1.72 1.52 -18.84
N LEU A 101 2.39 2.65 -18.60
CA LEU A 101 1.75 3.95 -18.34
C LEU A 101 0.89 4.45 -19.52
N PRO A 102 1.31 4.33 -20.80
CA PRO A 102 0.47 4.70 -21.94
C PRO A 102 -0.83 3.90 -22.07
N MET A 103 -0.94 2.74 -21.40
CA MET A 103 -2.13 1.89 -21.45
C MET A 103 -3.22 2.36 -20.48
N LEU A 104 -2.87 3.25 -19.54
CA LEU A 104 -3.81 3.73 -18.53
C LEU A 104 -4.70 4.83 -19.12
N PRO A 105 -6.02 4.81 -18.83
CA PRO A 105 -6.90 5.91 -19.18
C PRO A 105 -6.45 7.25 -18.56
N ALA A 106 -6.74 8.37 -19.22
CA ALA A 106 -6.53 9.69 -18.65
C ALA A 106 -7.29 9.83 -17.31
N GLY A 107 -6.68 10.52 -16.35
CA GLY A 107 -7.19 10.67 -14.99
C GLY A 107 -6.92 9.47 -14.07
N THR A 108 -6.26 8.41 -14.55
CA THR A 108 -5.88 7.26 -13.70
C THR A 108 -4.84 7.70 -12.67
N GLU A 109 -5.07 7.33 -11.41
CA GLU A 109 -4.08 7.55 -10.35
C GLU A 109 -2.94 6.54 -10.45
N VAL A 110 -1.71 7.02 -10.23
CA VAL A 110 -0.51 6.18 -10.16
C VAL A 110 0.21 6.47 -8.86
N VAL A 111 0.31 5.46 -8.00
CA VAL A 111 1.03 5.56 -6.72
C VAL A 111 2.51 5.41 -6.98
N ALA A 112 3.23 6.52 -6.88
CA ALA A 112 4.67 6.62 -7.02
C ALA A 112 5.37 6.32 -5.69
N ASN A 113 6.17 5.26 -5.65
CA ASN A 113 7.03 4.92 -4.51
C ASN A 113 8.51 5.26 -4.76
N ASP A 114 8.78 6.01 -5.82
CA ASP A 114 10.09 6.49 -6.22
C ASP A 114 9.99 7.89 -6.84
N TRP A 115 10.96 8.76 -6.54
CA TRP A 115 10.97 10.12 -7.09
C TRP A 115 11.19 10.16 -8.60
N GLY A 116 11.93 9.19 -9.17
CA GLY A 116 12.09 9.04 -10.60
C GLY A 116 10.76 8.70 -11.28
N VAL A 117 9.94 7.84 -10.67
CA VAL A 117 8.59 7.56 -11.18
C VAL A 117 7.71 8.81 -11.12
N ALA A 118 7.71 9.53 -9.99
CA ALA A 118 6.95 10.77 -9.87
C ALA A 118 7.37 11.82 -10.92
N HIS A 119 8.67 11.93 -11.18
CA HIS A 119 9.21 12.82 -12.21
C HIS A 119 8.79 12.40 -13.62
N GLU A 120 8.84 11.12 -13.95
CA GLU A 120 8.41 10.59 -15.26
C GLU A 120 6.90 10.82 -15.50
N LEU A 121 6.06 10.61 -14.47
CA LEU A 121 4.63 10.91 -14.54
C LEU A 121 4.40 12.39 -14.86
N HIS A 122 5.05 13.28 -14.11
CA HIS A 122 4.91 14.72 -14.30
C HIS A 122 5.36 15.19 -15.69
N THR A 123 6.50 14.69 -16.17
CA THR A 123 7.14 15.21 -17.39
C THR A 123 6.67 14.55 -18.68
N ARG A 124 6.24 13.29 -18.63
CA ARG A 124 5.91 12.52 -19.85
C ARG A 124 4.47 12.01 -19.89
N PHE A 125 3.80 11.91 -18.75
CA PHE A 125 2.45 11.38 -18.65
C PHE A 125 1.50 12.33 -17.90
N PRO A 126 1.37 13.61 -18.32
CA PRO A 126 0.61 14.63 -17.58
C PRO A 126 -0.89 14.35 -17.51
N ALA A 127 -1.41 13.42 -18.31
CA ALA A 127 -2.80 12.97 -18.24
C ALA A 127 -3.06 12.00 -17.06
N LEU A 128 -2.01 11.46 -16.42
CA LEU A 128 -2.12 10.60 -15.24
C LEU A 128 -2.00 11.43 -13.97
N LEU A 129 -2.53 10.91 -12.86
CA LEU A 129 -2.57 11.62 -11.57
C LEU A 129 -1.56 11.01 -10.58
N PRO A 130 -0.43 11.67 -10.29
CA PRO A 130 0.55 11.17 -9.35
C PRO A 130 0.02 11.19 -7.91
N VAL A 131 0.23 10.07 -7.21
CA VAL A 131 -0.01 9.91 -5.76
C VAL A 131 1.32 9.58 -5.09
N ALA A 132 1.70 10.30 -4.03
CA ALA A 132 2.89 9.96 -3.27
C ALA A 132 2.61 8.73 -2.40
N GLY A 133 3.19 7.60 -2.76
CA GLY A 133 3.04 6.35 -2.02
C GLY A 133 3.73 6.37 -0.65
N ARG A 134 3.35 5.42 0.21
CA ARG A 134 3.87 5.30 1.58
C ARG A 134 5.38 5.06 1.68
N VAL A 135 6.06 4.72 0.58
CA VAL A 135 7.54 4.68 0.53
C VAL A 135 8.15 6.08 0.49
N LEU A 136 7.50 7.02 -0.21
CA LEU A 136 7.92 8.43 -0.25
C LEU A 136 7.50 9.16 1.04
N CYS A 137 6.37 8.76 1.62
CA CYS A 137 5.85 9.32 2.86
C CYS A 137 6.45 8.64 4.11
N ARG A 138 7.74 8.87 4.36
CA ARG A 138 8.49 8.19 5.42
C ARG A 138 7.98 8.52 6.82
N MET A 139 7.91 7.47 7.64
CA MET A 139 7.51 7.49 9.06
C MET A 139 8.29 6.40 9.79
N THR A 140 8.48 6.55 11.10
CA THR A 140 9.09 5.51 11.93
C THR A 140 8.04 4.47 12.31
N LYS A 141 8.22 3.24 11.83
CA LYS A 141 7.22 2.16 11.91
C LYS A 141 7.76 0.87 12.50
N ASP A 142 8.85 0.97 13.25
CA ASP A 142 9.50 -0.19 13.83
C ASP A 142 8.68 -0.70 15.04
N PRO A 143 8.07 -1.91 14.97
CA PRO A 143 7.25 -2.44 16.05
C PRO A 143 8.07 -2.83 17.28
N ARG A 144 9.40 -2.75 17.20
CA ARG A 144 10.34 -3.07 18.28
C ARG A 144 10.60 -1.88 19.21
N LEU A 145 10.08 -0.71 18.87
CA LEU A 145 10.25 0.49 19.68
C LEU A 145 9.47 0.39 20.98
N HIS A 146 9.99 1.05 22.01
CA HIS A 146 9.32 1.20 23.30
C HIS A 146 8.44 2.48 23.29
N PRO A 147 7.33 2.54 24.04
CA PRO A 147 6.44 3.71 24.11
C PRO A 147 7.11 5.08 24.38
N GLY A 148 8.33 5.10 24.93
CA GLY A 148 9.13 6.33 25.06
C GLY A 148 9.50 7.01 23.72
N TRP A 149 9.25 6.35 22.59
CA TRP A 149 9.37 6.91 21.24
C TRP A 149 8.08 7.57 20.73
N ALA A 150 7.00 7.59 21.53
CA ALA A 150 5.78 8.32 21.19
C ALA A 150 6.09 9.78 20.82
N GLY A 151 5.34 10.32 19.85
CA GLY A 151 5.59 11.64 19.27
C GLY A 151 6.79 11.72 18.30
N ARG A 152 7.64 10.70 18.21
CA ARG A 152 8.78 10.64 17.26
C ARG A 152 8.53 9.75 16.05
N CYS A 153 7.37 9.11 15.99
CA CYS A 153 7.00 8.17 14.94
C CYS A 153 6.12 8.76 13.84
N GLY A 154 5.74 10.03 13.97
CA GLY A 154 4.91 10.75 12.99
C GLY A 154 5.62 11.03 11.67
N HIS A 155 4.91 11.72 10.79
CA HIS A 155 5.41 12.08 9.46
C HIS A 155 6.13 13.44 9.45
N GLY A 156 7.13 13.59 8.57
CA GLY A 156 7.83 14.86 8.34
C GLY A 156 7.24 15.72 7.20
N LEU A 157 5.99 15.48 6.80
CA LEU A 157 5.44 15.96 5.52
C LEU A 157 4.96 17.42 5.52
N ALA A 158 4.80 18.03 6.69
CA ALA A 158 4.37 19.42 6.83
C ALA A 158 5.44 20.45 6.43
N ALA A 159 6.68 20.01 6.19
CA ALA A 159 7.77 20.90 5.82
C ALA A 159 7.47 21.66 4.50
N PRO A 160 7.68 22.99 4.42
CA PRO A 160 7.40 23.77 3.21
C PRO A 160 8.13 23.26 1.97
N THR A 161 9.35 22.76 2.13
CA THR A 161 10.13 22.15 1.05
C THR A 161 9.51 20.87 0.50
N MET A 162 8.86 20.08 1.35
CA MET A 162 8.13 18.88 0.92
C MET A 162 6.86 19.26 0.16
N ARG A 163 6.11 20.27 0.65
CA ARG A 163 4.94 20.81 -0.07
C ARG A 163 5.32 21.31 -1.46
N ALA A 164 6.35 22.14 -1.56
CA ALA A 164 6.84 22.65 -2.85
C ALA A 164 7.29 21.53 -3.80
N LEU A 165 7.87 20.45 -3.26
CA LEU A 165 8.23 19.27 -4.06
C LEU A 165 6.98 18.56 -4.61
N PHE A 166 5.95 18.36 -3.79
CA PHE A 166 4.70 17.75 -4.22
C PHE A 166 4.00 18.57 -5.30
N GLU A 167 3.90 19.89 -5.12
CA GLU A 167 3.33 20.81 -6.11
C GLU A 167 4.11 20.75 -7.43
N ARG A 168 5.44 20.82 -7.37
CA ARG A 168 6.30 20.74 -8.57
C ARG A 168 6.13 19.43 -9.34
N LEU A 169 5.87 18.32 -8.65
CA LEU A 169 5.66 17.01 -9.27
C LEU A 169 4.20 16.73 -9.63
N GLY A 170 3.28 17.69 -9.39
CA GLY A 170 1.86 17.50 -9.63
C GLY A 170 1.23 16.41 -8.75
N ILE A 171 1.78 16.15 -7.56
CA ILE A 171 1.24 15.16 -6.63
C ILE A 171 -0.01 15.72 -5.97
N LEU A 172 -1.12 14.99 -6.05
CA LEU A 172 -2.44 15.45 -5.58
C LEU A 172 -2.89 14.79 -4.28
N ARG A 173 -2.30 13.66 -3.92
CA ARG A 173 -2.68 12.83 -2.76
C ARG A 173 -1.46 12.14 -2.16
N LEU A 174 -1.55 11.83 -0.88
CA LEU A 174 -0.57 11.04 -0.15
C LEU A 174 -1.15 9.66 0.18
N GLU A 175 -0.29 8.66 0.28
CA GLU A 175 -0.60 7.41 0.97
C GLU A 175 0.35 7.21 2.15
N LEU A 176 -0.22 6.79 3.27
CA LEU A 176 0.43 6.72 4.57
C LEU A 176 0.10 5.42 5.28
N ASP A 177 0.96 5.08 6.23
CA ASP A 177 0.67 4.08 7.25
C ASP A 177 0.32 4.80 8.56
N MET A 178 -0.30 4.09 9.51
CA MET A 178 -0.50 4.63 10.86
C MET A 178 0.82 4.56 11.67
N PRO A 179 1.21 5.59 12.44
CA PRO A 179 2.37 5.49 13.32
C PRO A 179 2.19 4.41 14.40
N VAL A 180 3.27 3.73 14.82
CA VAL A 180 3.24 2.66 15.84
C VAL A 180 2.65 3.11 17.19
N PHE A 181 2.87 4.37 17.56
CA PHE A 181 2.31 5.02 18.76
C PHE A 181 1.40 6.18 18.37
N ALA A 182 0.47 5.92 17.46
CA ALA A 182 -0.49 6.90 17.01
C ALA A 182 -1.36 7.45 18.15
N ASP A 183 -1.45 8.78 18.21
CA ASP A 183 -2.46 9.51 18.96
C ASP A 183 -3.49 10.12 18.01
N ASP A 184 -4.40 10.94 18.55
CA ASP A 184 -5.43 11.59 17.76
C ASP A 184 -4.85 12.67 16.83
N GLY A 185 -3.63 13.15 17.02
CA GLY A 185 -2.97 14.14 16.17
C GLY A 185 -2.11 13.53 15.05
N ALA A 186 -2.03 12.21 14.96
CA ALA A 186 -1.09 11.48 14.09
C ALA A 186 -1.14 11.81 12.58
N LEU A 187 -2.24 12.39 12.10
CA LEU A 187 -2.48 12.77 10.70
C LEU A 187 -2.71 14.27 10.52
N GLU A 188 -2.44 15.08 11.54
CA GLU A 188 -2.58 16.54 11.47
C GLU A 188 -1.44 17.17 10.67
N GLY A 189 -1.71 18.32 10.04
CA GLY A 189 -0.71 19.08 9.30
C GLY A 189 -0.27 18.46 7.97
N LEU A 190 -0.98 17.44 7.48
CA LEU A 190 -0.74 16.88 6.15
C LEU A 190 -0.97 17.93 5.06
N PRO A 191 -0.05 18.07 4.08
CA PRO A 191 -0.14 19.12 3.07
C PRO A 191 -1.18 18.86 1.98
N LEU A 192 -1.64 17.61 1.87
CA LEU A 192 -2.54 17.08 0.84
C LEU A 192 -3.47 16.02 1.47
N PRO A 193 -4.62 15.72 0.84
CA PRO A 193 -5.48 14.62 1.26
C PRO A 193 -4.71 13.29 1.31
N ALA A 194 -4.99 12.46 2.31
CA ALA A 194 -4.28 11.20 2.51
C ALA A 194 -5.18 9.97 2.46
N GLY A 195 -4.68 8.93 1.80
CA GLY A 195 -5.08 7.56 1.99
C GLY A 195 -4.26 6.91 3.12
N VAL A 196 -4.90 6.12 3.97
CA VAL A 196 -4.23 5.41 5.07
C VAL A 196 -4.39 3.90 4.90
N HIS A 197 -3.27 3.20 4.92
CA HIS A 197 -3.19 1.74 4.78
C HIS A 197 -3.60 1.02 6.06
N LEU A 198 -4.31 -0.10 5.91
CA LEU A 198 -4.76 -0.96 7.00
C LEU A 198 -4.97 -2.41 6.52
N PRO A 199 -4.96 -3.41 7.42
CA PRO A 199 -4.71 -3.34 8.86
C PRO A 199 -3.22 -3.45 9.22
N CYS A 200 -2.32 -3.20 8.28
CA CYS A 200 -0.90 -3.35 8.45
C CYS A 200 -0.13 -2.16 7.93
N VAL A 201 0.98 -1.89 8.59
CA VAL A 201 2.02 -0.97 8.13
C VAL A 201 3.15 -1.75 7.48
N TYR A 202 3.83 -1.19 6.48
CA TYR A 202 5.13 -1.76 6.10
C TYR A 202 6.22 -1.20 7.04
N VAL A 203 7.02 -2.10 7.59
CA VAL A 203 8.12 -1.77 8.51
C VAL A 203 9.40 -1.50 7.73
N ALA A 204 9.74 -2.43 6.82
CA ALA A 204 10.96 -2.37 6.04
C ALA A 204 10.80 -3.14 4.73
N LYS A 205 11.54 -2.72 3.70
CA LYS A 205 11.63 -3.44 2.43
C LYS A 205 13.07 -3.54 1.94
N GLY A 206 13.41 -4.67 1.33
CA GLY A 206 14.71 -4.92 0.69
C GLY A 206 14.61 -4.95 -0.83
N ARG A 207 15.73 -4.76 -1.53
CA ARG A 207 15.86 -5.19 -2.95
C ARG A 207 16.11 -6.70 -3.06
N MET A 208 16.73 -7.28 -2.04
CA MET A 208 16.89 -8.73 -1.91
C MET A 208 15.64 -9.33 -1.26
N CYS A 209 15.09 -10.36 -1.89
CA CYS A 209 13.89 -11.04 -1.44
C CYS A 209 14.26 -12.44 -0.93
N ARG A 210 14.00 -12.75 0.35
CA ARG A 210 14.25 -14.10 0.89
C ARG A 210 13.37 -15.14 0.21
N ALA A 211 12.07 -14.87 0.08
CA ALA A 211 11.10 -15.78 -0.55
C ALA A 211 11.47 -16.06 -2.01
N GLY A 212 11.78 -15.02 -2.79
CA GLY A 212 12.19 -15.14 -4.19
C GLY A 212 13.58 -15.76 -4.40
N GLY A 213 14.28 -16.15 -3.35
CA GLY A 213 15.55 -16.87 -3.41
C GLY A 213 15.44 -18.33 -2.96
N LEU A 214 14.27 -18.79 -2.51
CA LEU A 214 14.07 -20.13 -1.95
C LEU A 214 14.33 -21.25 -2.96
N SER A 215 14.04 -21.01 -4.23
CA SER A 215 14.25 -22.01 -5.30
C SER A 215 15.68 -22.03 -5.87
N MET A 216 16.59 -21.21 -5.34
CA MET A 216 17.94 -21.01 -5.89
C MET A 216 19.02 -21.63 -5.00
N LYS A 217 20.15 -22.01 -5.61
CA LYS A 217 21.30 -22.64 -4.92
C LYS A 217 22.58 -21.90 -5.28
N GLY A 218 23.07 -21.08 -4.36
CA GLY A 218 24.34 -20.36 -4.53
C GLY A 218 24.24 -18.89 -4.12
N PRO A 219 25.33 -18.11 -4.31
CA PRO A 219 25.38 -16.70 -3.92
C PRO A 219 24.43 -15.82 -4.73
N GLU A 220 24.03 -16.24 -5.93
CA GLU A 220 23.13 -15.51 -6.82
C GLU A 220 21.72 -15.30 -6.23
N ARG A 221 21.33 -16.09 -5.21
CA ARG A 221 20.08 -15.87 -4.47
C ARG A 221 20.05 -14.52 -3.74
N PHE A 222 21.21 -13.92 -3.50
CA PHE A 222 21.38 -12.60 -2.90
C PHE A 222 21.58 -11.49 -3.94
N ALA A 223 21.62 -11.82 -5.23
CA ALA A 223 21.74 -10.81 -6.28
C ALA A 223 20.43 -10.03 -6.48
N VAL A 224 20.57 -8.75 -6.80
CA VAL A 224 19.48 -7.88 -7.29
C VAL A 224 19.20 -8.21 -8.76
N GLY A 225 17.95 -8.10 -9.20
CA GLY A 225 17.58 -8.31 -10.62
C GLY A 225 17.62 -9.76 -11.09
N ARG A 226 17.83 -10.72 -10.19
CA ARG A 226 17.81 -12.15 -10.51
C ARG A 226 16.43 -12.63 -10.96
N ARG A 227 16.37 -13.83 -11.55
CA ARG A 227 15.08 -14.48 -11.86
C ARG A 227 14.29 -14.72 -10.57
N CYS A 228 12.99 -14.42 -10.62
CA CYS A 228 12.07 -14.59 -9.50
C CYS A 228 10.88 -15.46 -9.93
N ARG A 229 10.56 -16.51 -9.17
CA ARG A 229 9.39 -17.38 -9.43
C ARG A 229 8.15 -16.96 -8.63
N LYS A 230 8.23 -15.82 -7.95
CA LYS A 230 7.12 -15.21 -7.18
C LYS A 230 6.59 -16.14 -6.09
N GLU A 231 7.49 -16.87 -5.41
CA GLU A 231 7.16 -17.75 -4.29
C GLU A 231 6.37 -17.03 -3.19
N CYS A 232 6.59 -15.71 -3.05
CA CYS A 232 5.85 -14.85 -2.13
C CYS A 232 4.35 -14.75 -2.39
N LEU A 233 3.84 -15.16 -3.57
CA LEU A 233 2.40 -15.23 -3.82
C LEU A 233 1.72 -16.43 -3.15
N ARG A 234 2.52 -17.34 -2.56
CA ARG A 234 2.02 -18.58 -1.94
C ARG A 234 2.51 -18.77 -0.51
N LEU A 235 3.46 -17.94 -0.07
CA LEU A 235 4.19 -18.12 1.18
C LEU A 235 4.40 -16.76 1.84
N ALA A 236 4.06 -16.71 3.12
CA ALA A 236 4.45 -15.68 4.06
C ALA A 236 5.25 -16.31 5.21
N ALA A 237 6.00 -15.50 5.95
CA ALA A 237 6.71 -15.96 7.13
C ALA A 237 6.39 -15.06 8.33
N GLU A 238 5.91 -15.64 9.42
CA GLU A 238 5.78 -14.91 10.68
C GLU A 238 7.17 -14.67 11.28
N ALA A 239 7.41 -13.44 11.73
CA ALA A 239 8.59 -13.07 12.48
C ALA A 239 8.22 -12.94 13.95
N SER A 240 8.84 -13.76 14.80
CA SER A 240 8.70 -13.69 16.25
C SER A 240 10.06 -13.56 16.92
N ARG A 241 10.09 -12.92 18.09
CA ARG A 241 11.27 -12.76 18.93
C ARG A 241 10.96 -13.32 20.32
N PRO A 242 11.21 -14.62 20.57
CA PRO A 242 10.90 -15.23 21.84
C PRO A 242 11.54 -14.46 23.01
N GLY A 243 10.76 -14.19 24.06
CA GLY A 243 11.21 -13.44 25.23
C GLY A 243 11.32 -11.92 25.06
N ARG A 244 10.74 -11.35 24.00
CA ARG A 244 10.62 -9.89 23.82
C ARG A 244 9.18 -9.48 23.53
N ASP A 245 8.79 -8.35 24.13
CA ASP A 245 7.49 -7.73 23.93
C ASP A 245 7.56 -6.76 22.74
N ASP A 246 7.34 -7.28 21.54
CA ASP A 246 7.17 -6.46 20.34
C ASP A 246 5.80 -5.77 20.43
N ALA A 247 5.73 -4.49 20.08
CA ALA A 247 4.47 -3.73 20.14
C ALA A 247 3.40 -4.31 19.20
N CYS A 248 3.81 -4.98 18.13
CA CYS A 248 2.94 -5.50 17.08
C CYS A 248 3.52 -6.78 16.44
N ARG A 249 2.63 -7.70 16.03
CA ARG A 249 3.03 -8.90 15.28
C ARG A 249 3.54 -8.54 13.89
N THR A 250 4.50 -9.32 13.40
CA THR A 250 5.21 -9.01 12.16
C THR A 250 5.17 -10.19 11.20
N THR A 251 4.86 -9.91 9.93
CA THR A 251 4.80 -10.90 8.85
C THR A 251 5.68 -10.43 7.70
N GLN A 252 6.54 -11.31 7.20
CA GLN A 252 7.32 -11.08 6.00
C GLN A 252 6.59 -11.66 4.78
N LEU A 253 6.24 -10.79 3.84
CA LEU A 253 5.70 -11.15 2.53
C LEU A 253 6.68 -10.69 1.44
N GLY A 254 7.31 -11.67 0.79
CA GLY A 254 8.32 -11.39 -0.23
C GLY A 254 9.51 -10.59 0.29
N ASN A 255 9.72 -9.40 -0.30
CA ASN A 255 10.82 -8.51 0.05
C ASN A 255 10.45 -7.48 1.13
N THR A 256 9.27 -7.59 1.73
CA THR A 256 8.73 -6.58 2.64
C THR A 256 8.32 -7.21 3.95
N LEU A 257 8.62 -6.51 5.03
CA LEU A 257 8.22 -6.83 6.39
C LEU A 257 7.05 -5.93 6.75
N PHE A 258 5.92 -6.52 7.10
CA PHE A 258 4.71 -5.84 7.55
C PHE A 258 4.51 -6.05 9.03
N SER A 259 3.90 -5.07 9.69
CA SER A 259 3.45 -5.22 11.06
C SER A 259 1.96 -4.92 11.14
N ARG A 260 1.21 -5.78 11.85
CA ARG A 260 -0.22 -5.60 12.06
C ARG A 260 -0.45 -4.44 13.03
N HIS A 261 -1.45 -3.62 12.77
CA HIS A 261 -1.87 -2.57 13.69
C HIS A 261 -2.12 -3.16 15.08
N SER A 262 -1.62 -2.47 16.11
CA SER A 262 -2.11 -2.69 17.47
C SER A 262 -3.56 -2.20 17.60
N ASP A 263 -4.25 -2.60 18.65
CA ASP A 263 -5.59 -2.10 18.95
C ASP A 263 -5.62 -0.57 19.07
N ALA A 264 -4.58 0.02 19.67
CA ALA A 264 -4.44 1.46 19.79
C ALA A 264 -4.34 2.15 18.41
N MET A 265 -3.51 1.60 17.50
CA MET A 265 -3.41 2.10 16.13
C MET A 265 -4.73 1.98 15.36
N ALA A 266 -5.40 0.83 15.49
CA ALA A 266 -6.68 0.59 14.83
C ALA A 266 -7.78 1.53 15.35
N GLN A 267 -7.82 1.81 16.66
CA GLN A 267 -8.76 2.76 17.25
C GLN A 267 -8.47 4.20 16.83
N ALA A 268 -7.19 4.62 16.83
CA ALA A 268 -6.79 5.95 16.38
C ALA A 268 -7.15 6.17 14.90
N LEU A 269 -6.93 5.16 14.06
CA LEU A 269 -7.33 5.19 12.64
C LEU A 269 -8.85 5.34 12.49
N ARG A 270 -9.67 4.59 13.23
CA ARG A 270 -11.14 4.71 13.19
C ARG A 270 -11.59 6.11 13.62
N ARG A 271 -11.06 6.64 14.73
CA ARG A 271 -11.36 8.02 15.17
C ARG A 271 -10.99 9.06 14.12
N ALA A 272 -9.85 8.89 13.45
CA ALA A 272 -9.44 9.79 12.36
C ALA A 272 -10.36 9.67 11.12
N ALA A 273 -10.82 8.46 10.78
CA ALA A 273 -11.79 8.23 9.71
C ALA A 273 -13.14 8.89 10.03
N ASP A 274 -13.67 8.67 11.24
CA ASP A 274 -14.93 9.25 11.70
C ASP A 274 -14.89 10.78 11.76
N ALA A 275 -13.74 11.34 12.11
CA ALA A 275 -13.48 12.78 12.09
C ALA A 275 -13.25 13.36 10.67
N GLY A 276 -13.32 12.55 9.61
CA GLY A 276 -13.12 13.00 8.23
C GLY A 276 -11.68 13.40 7.88
N ARG A 277 -10.69 12.96 8.68
CA ARG A 277 -9.26 13.28 8.48
C ARG A 277 -8.57 12.33 7.51
N ILE A 278 -9.24 11.24 7.12
CA ILE A 278 -8.77 10.27 6.14
C ILE A 278 -9.63 10.37 4.89
N ALA A 279 -9.01 10.73 3.76
CA ALA A 279 -9.71 10.85 2.48
C ALA A 279 -9.95 9.47 1.83
N ARG A 280 -9.13 8.46 2.17
CA ARG A 280 -9.25 7.10 1.64
C ARG A 280 -8.72 6.04 2.61
N LEU A 281 -9.47 4.97 2.80
CA LEU A 281 -8.97 3.75 3.43
C LEU A 281 -8.35 2.86 2.35
N VAL A 282 -7.13 2.38 2.56
CA VAL A 282 -6.43 1.47 1.63
C VAL A 282 -6.26 0.11 2.30
N VAL A 283 -7.15 -0.82 1.98
CA VAL A 283 -7.24 -2.12 2.65
C VAL A 283 -6.54 -3.20 1.83
N ALA A 284 -5.75 -4.04 2.49
CA ALA A 284 -5.19 -5.23 1.86
C ALA A 284 -6.31 -6.18 1.39
N GLY A 285 -6.48 -6.32 0.06
CA GLY A 285 -7.50 -7.22 -0.53
C GLY A 285 -7.08 -8.68 -0.63
N GLU A 286 -5.84 -8.98 -0.24
CA GLU A 286 -5.24 -10.31 -0.28
C GLU A 286 -4.67 -10.60 1.12
N PRO A 287 -4.63 -11.88 1.56
CA PRO A 287 -3.97 -12.24 2.81
C PRO A 287 -2.49 -11.84 2.76
N LEU A 288 -1.98 -11.30 3.87
CA LEU A 288 -0.56 -10.94 4.05
C LEU A 288 0.28 -12.12 4.53
#